data_AF-A0A2E7KV21-F1
#
_entry.id   AF-A0A2E7KV21-F1
#
_cell.length_a   1.000
_cell.length_b   1.000
_cell.length_c   1.000
_cell.angle_alpha   90.00
_cell.angle_beta   90.00
_cell.angle_gamma   90.00
#
_symmetry.space_group_name_H-M   'P 1'
#
loop_
_entity.id
_entity.type
_entity.pdbx_description
1 polymer ?
#
loop_
_entity_poly.entity_id
_entity_poly.type
_entity_poly.pdbx_seq_one_letter_code
_entity_poly.pdbx_strand_id
1 'polypeptide(L)'
;PFPAHCLSKDVLYVQMGGAAGGVGSDGYYAISTGHGYYKEIQLADETVTSLLDANTYESDEVVKSGGFDDGRKWARTLRDLVKKEKVSPSIAGLYRVNRASELTPELTVQMYGFARYMQSTPDRISKFSKVMERVDTSRAIPVPLEMAKLFGFETVQEFENDWIDYLKSTAFK
;
A
#
# COMPACT_ATOMS: atom_id res chain seq x y z
N PRO A 1 -20.34 8.01 11.83
CA PRO A 1 -19.37 6.94 11.48
C PRO A 1 -19.14 6.92 9.96
N PHE A 2 -17.89 7.05 9.51
CA PHE A 2 -17.56 6.86 8.10
C PHE A 2 -17.67 5.36 7.77
N PRO A 3 -18.33 4.95 6.68
CA PRO A 3 -18.43 3.54 6.34
C PRO A 3 -17.05 3.00 5.97
N ALA A 4 -16.58 1.99 6.70
CA ALA A 4 -15.45 1.19 6.26
C ALA A 4 -15.79 0.53 4.90
N HIS A 5 -14.76 0.25 4.11
CA HIS A 5 -14.77 -0.46 2.83
C HIS A 5 -15.40 0.25 1.64
N CYS A 6 -15.60 1.56 1.70
CA CYS A 6 -16.02 2.28 0.49
C CYS A 6 -14.81 2.65 -0.37
N LEU A 7 -13.77 3.26 0.22
CA LEU A 7 -12.64 3.79 -0.54
C LEU A 7 -11.70 2.70 -1.07
N SER A 8 -11.24 1.77 -0.22
CA SER A 8 -10.35 0.68 -0.64
C SER A 8 -11.04 -0.23 -1.67
N LYS A 9 -12.32 -0.52 -1.45
CA LYS A 9 -13.14 -1.30 -2.38
C LYS A 9 -13.31 -0.60 -3.71
N ASP A 10 -13.72 0.67 -3.73
CA ASP A 10 -13.93 1.40 -4.98
C ASP A 10 -12.63 1.49 -5.80
N VAL A 11 -11.48 1.70 -5.14
CA VAL A 11 -10.15 1.67 -5.79
C VAL A 11 -9.87 0.28 -6.38
N LEU A 12 -10.08 -0.79 -5.63
CA LEU A 12 -9.88 -2.17 -6.12
C LEU A 12 -10.85 -2.52 -7.27
N TYR A 13 -12.11 -2.11 -7.21
CA TYR A 13 -13.11 -2.35 -8.27
C TYR A 13 -12.75 -1.61 -9.56
N VAL A 14 -12.28 -0.37 -9.47
CA VAL A 14 -11.77 0.37 -10.64
C VAL A 14 -10.56 -0.35 -11.23
N GLN A 15 -9.65 -0.84 -10.39
CA GLN A 15 -8.44 -1.54 -10.83
C GLN A 15 -8.70 -2.95 -11.38
N MET A 16 -9.76 -3.64 -10.95
CA MET A 16 -10.16 -4.96 -11.44
C MET A 16 -10.92 -4.92 -12.79
N GLY A 17 -11.04 -3.75 -13.42
CA GLY A 17 -11.71 -3.60 -14.73
C GLY A 17 -13.11 -3.00 -14.68
N GLY A 18 -13.47 -2.28 -13.60
CA GLY A 18 -14.58 -1.33 -13.62
C GLY A 18 -14.39 -0.21 -14.66
N ALA A 19 -15.42 0.63 -14.87
CA ALA A 19 -15.70 1.50 -16.04
C ALA A 19 -14.58 2.40 -16.64
N ALA A 20 -13.34 2.38 -16.14
CA ALA A 20 -12.17 3.00 -16.74
C ALA A 20 -11.03 1.97 -16.84
N GLY A 21 -11.06 1.16 -17.89
CA GLY A 21 -10.11 0.08 -18.09
C GLY A 21 -8.65 0.53 -18.21
N GLY A 22 -7.74 -0.40 -17.88
CA GLY A 22 -6.31 -0.30 -18.16
C GLY A 22 -5.47 -0.19 -16.90
N VAL A 23 -4.66 -1.21 -16.66
CA VAL A 23 -3.54 -1.23 -15.71
C VAL A 23 -2.79 0.10 -15.84
N GLY A 24 -2.87 0.96 -14.82
CA GLY A 24 -2.07 2.18 -14.77
C GLY A 24 -0.59 1.83 -14.87
N SER A 25 0.26 2.81 -15.18
CA SER A 25 1.73 2.64 -15.20
C SER A 25 2.23 1.89 -13.96
N ASP A 26 3.33 1.14 -14.06
CA ASP A 26 3.99 0.45 -12.94
C ASP A 26 3.92 1.27 -11.63
N GLY A 27 3.53 0.62 -10.54
CA GLY A 27 3.33 1.27 -9.24
C GLY A 27 1.95 1.88 -9.02
N TYR A 28 1.14 2.12 -10.04
CA TYR A 28 -0.21 2.69 -9.86
C TYR A 28 -1.07 1.84 -8.94
N TYR A 29 -0.99 0.52 -9.11
CA TYR A 29 -1.70 -0.44 -8.27
C TYR A 29 -1.29 -0.30 -6.81
N ALA A 30 0.01 -0.37 -6.52
CA ALA A 30 0.55 -0.31 -5.16
C ALA A 30 0.24 1.01 -4.45
N ILE A 31 0.42 2.14 -5.14
CA ILE A 31 0.23 3.48 -4.55
C ILE A 31 -1.24 3.72 -4.26
N SER A 32 -2.13 3.42 -5.21
CA SER A 32 -3.56 3.69 -5.06
C SER A 32 -4.19 2.78 -4.00
N THR A 33 -3.87 1.48 -4.01
CA THR A 33 -4.38 0.52 -3.03
C THR A 33 -3.87 0.84 -1.62
N GLY A 34 -2.57 1.10 -1.48
CA GLY A 34 -1.99 1.50 -0.19
C GLY A 34 -2.59 2.80 0.34
N HIS A 35 -2.77 3.80 -0.52
CA HIS A 35 -3.37 5.08 -0.15
C HIS A 35 -4.84 4.95 0.26
N GLY A 36 -5.62 4.12 -0.46
CA GLY A 36 -7.00 3.79 -0.12
C GLY A 36 -7.12 3.24 1.30
N TYR A 37 -6.36 2.19 1.63
CA TYR A 37 -6.34 1.64 2.98
C TYR A 37 -5.87 2.64 4.02
N TYR A 38 -4.84 3.45 3.73
CA TYR A 38 -4.37 4.49 4.65
C TYR A 38 -5.46 5.49 5.00
N LYS A 39 -6.18 6.02 4.01
CA LYS A 39 -7.26 7.01 4.23
C LYS A 39 -8.43 6.40 4.97
N GLU A 40 -8.80 5.17 4.62
CA GLU A 40 -9.92 4.48 5.24
C GLU A 40 -9.67 4.20 6.72
N ILE A 41 -8.49 3.68 7.07
CA ILE A 41 -8.08 3.46 8.46
C ILE A 41 -8.02 4.78 9.23
N GLN A 42 -7.54 5.87 8.61
CA GLN A 42 -7.55 7.19 9.26
C GLN A 42 -8.94 7.74 9.53
N LEU A 43 -9.92 7.46 8.67
CA LEU A 43 -11.28 7.99 8.76
C LEU A 43 -12.21 7.14 9.64
N ALA A 44 -12.03 5.82 9.63
CA ALA A 44 -12.92 4.88 10.29
C ALA A 44 -12.33 4.25 11.57
N ASP A 45 -11.02 4.40 11.83
CA ASP A 45 -10.27 3.73 12.92
C ASP A 45 -10.37 2.19 12.91
N GLU A 46 -10.96 1.66 11.84
CA GLU A 46 -11.22 0.26 11.58
C GLU A 46 -11.11 0.02 10.06
N THR A 47 -10.43 -1.06 9.70
CA THR A 47 -10.58 -1.70 8.39
C THR A 47 -10.86 -3.15 8.70
N VAL A 48 -11.96 -3.70 8.20
CA VAL A 48 -12.06 -5.16 8.09
C VAL A 48 -11.32 -5.51 6.81
N THR A 49 -10.70 -6.66 6.76
CA THR A 49 -10.03 -7.10 5.54
C THR A 49 -10.75 -8.31 5.01
N SER A 50 -11.58 -8.10 4.00
CA SER A 50 -11.71 -9.11 2.97
C SER A 50 -10.44 -9.06 2.14
N LEU A 51 -9.34 -9.61 2.67
CA LEU A 51 -8.08 -9.74 1.93
C LEU A 51 -8.36 -10.58 0.70
N LEU A 52 -8.09 -10.00 -0.46
CA LEU A 52 -8.04 -10.75 -1.71
C LEU A 52 -6.78 -11.62 -1.61
N ASP A 53 -6.91 -12.87 -1.17
CA ASP A 53 -5.83 -13.86 -1.28
C ASP A 53 -5.96 -14.54 -2.65
N ALA A 54 -5.04 -14.20 -3.54
CA ALA A 54 -4.96 -14.78 -4.88
C ALA A 54 -4.93 -16.31 -4.91
N ASN A 55 -4.42 -16.95 -3.85
CA ASN A 55 -4.27 -18.41 -3.79
C ASN A 55 -5.53 -19.13 -3.29
N THR A 56 -6.63 -18.41 -3.04
CA THR A 56 -7.87 -19.00 -2.51
C THR A 56 -9.11 -18.76 -3.36
N TYR A 57 -8.96 -18.37 -4.63
CA TYR A 57 -10.09 -18.20 -5.56
C TYR A 57 -10.63 -19.53 -6.11
N GLU A 58 -11.19 -20.34 -5.22
CA GLU A 58 -12.35 -21.21 -5.47
C GLU A 58 -13.20 -21.29 -4.19
N SER A 59 -13.87 -20.20 -3.82
CA SER A 59 -15.21 -20.16 -3.19
C SER A 59 -15.49 -18.78 -2.61
N ASP A 60 -16.78 -18.46 -2.44
CA ASP A 60 -17.34 -17.26 -1.78
C ASP A 60 -16.96 -17.12 -0.29
N GLU A 61 -15.80 -17.62 0.16
CA GLU A 61 -15.32 -17.42 1.53
C GLU A 61 -14.10 -16.50 1.57
N VAL A 62 -14.22 -15.41 2.32
CA VAL A 62 -13.11 -14.58 2.76
C VAL A 62 -12.19 -15.45 3.61
N VAL A 63 -11.13 -16.00 3.01
CA VAL A 63 -10.22 -16.88 3.72
C VAL A 63 -9.36 -16.07 4.67
N LYS A 64 -9.62 -16.32 5.97
CA LYS A 64 -8.92 -15.76 7.12
C LYS A 64 -7.46 -16.22 7.13
N SER A 65 -6.60 -15.50 6.42
CA SER A 65 -5.16 -15.55 6.65
C SER A 65 -4.86 -14.95 8.04
N GLY A 66 -4.67 -15.84 9.02
CA GLY A 66 -4.58 -15.46 10.43
C GLY A 66 -3.48 -14.44 10.70
N GLY A 67 -3.85 -13.28 11.26
CA GLY A 67 -2.92 -12.21 11.65
C GLY A 67 -3.08 -10.90 10.86
N PHE A 68 -3.74 -10.95 9.70
CA PHE A 68 -4.13 -9.78 8.90
C PHE A 68 -5.66 -9.65 8.71
N ASP A 69 -6.41 -10.51 9.39
CA ASP A 69 -7.88 -10.49 9.52
C ASP A 69 -8.39 -9.25 10.27
N ASP A 70 -7.55 -8.68 11.12
CA ASP A 70 -7.82 -7.47 11.89
C ASP A 70 -6.83 -6.37 11.49
N GLY A 71 -7.35 -5.30 10.86
CA GLY A 71 -6.61 -4.10 10.47
C GLY A 71 -5.74 -3.52 11.59
N ARG A 72 -6.18 -3.62 12.85
CA ARG A 72 -5.45 -3.11 14.01
C ARG A 72 -4.17 -3.89 14.31
N LYS A 73 -4.03 -5.11 13.79
CA LYS A 73 -2.85 -5.96 13.99
C LYS A 73 -1.84 -5.85 12.86
N TRP A 74 -2.22 -5.28 11.71
CA TRP A 74 -1.37 -5.23 10.52
C TRP A 74 0.01 -4.66 10.78
N ALA A 75 0.08 -3.51 11.46
CA ALA A 75 1.36 -2.87 11.72
C ALA A 75 2.27 -3.73 12.60
N ARG A 76 1.70 -4.40 13.60
CA ARG A 76 2.44 -5.33 14.47
C ARG A 76 2.90 -6.56 13.70
N THR A 77 2.01 -7.20 12.96
CA THR A 77 2.29 -8.42 12.19
C THR A 77 3.37 -8.16 11.13
N LEU A 78 3.21 -7.11 10.32
CA LEU A 78 4.22 -6.77 9.30
C LEU A 78 5.57 -6.39 9.93
N ARG A 79 5.56 -5.60 11.02
CA ARG A 79 6.80 -5.27 11.74
C ARG A 79 7.55 -6.52 12.18
N ASP A 80 6.84 -7.49 12.76
CA ASP A 80 7.45 -8.74 13.24
C ASP A 80 8.01 -9.58 12.07
N LEU A 81 7.33 -9.60 10.92
CA LEU A 81 7.80 -10.29 9.73
C LEU A 81 9.05 -9.63 9.11
N VAL A 82 9.07 -8.31 9.02
CA VAL A 82 10.22 -7.54 8.51
C VAL A 82 11.43 -7.67 9.44
N LYS A 83 11.22 -7.64 10.76
CA LYS A 83 12.30 -7.88 11.74
C LYS A 83 12.89 -9.28 11.67
N LYS A 84 12.09 -10.27 11.28
CA LYS A 84 12.51 -11.67 11.10
C LYS A 84 13.00 -11.96 9.68
N GLU A 85 13.11 -10.95 8.82
CA GLU A 85 13.52 -11.07 7.41
C GLU A 85 12.64 -12.03 6.60
N LYS A 86 11.42 -12.32 7.08
CA LYS A 86 10.43 -13.15 6.37
C LYS A 86 9.74 -12.39 5.25
N VAL A 87 9.74 -11.07 5.35
CA VAL A 87 9.26 -10.14 4.33
C VAL A 87 10.37 -9.12 4.09
N SER A 88 10.75 -8.93 2.83
CA SER A 88 11.74 -7.95 2.42
C SER A 88 11.05 -6.85 1.60
N PRO A 89 10.73 -5.70 2.22
CA PRO A 89 10.08 -4.59 1.52
C PRO A 89 10.92 -4.08 0.36
N SER A 90 10.31 -3.95 -0.82
CA SER A 90 10.96 -3.39 -2.01
C SER A 90 9.95 -2.57 -2.82
N ILE A 91 10.32 -1.34 -3.16
CA ILE A 91 9.53 -0.45 -4.01
C ILE A 91 9.41 -1.04 -5.41
N ALA A 92 10.51 -1.59 -5.95
CA ALA A 92 10.47 -2.28 -7.24
C ALA A 92 9.57 -3.52 -7.18
N GLY A 93 9.57 -4.25 -6.07
CA GLY A 93 8.65 -5.36 -5.82
C GLY A 93 7.19 -4.91 -5.81
N LEU A 94 6.87 -3.84 -5.08
CA LEU A 94 5.53 -3.25 -5.05
C LEU A 94 5.08 -2.77 -6.44
N TYR A 95 5.97 -2.17 -7.21
CA TYR A 95 5.62 -1.55 -8.49
C TYR A 95 5.33 -2.55 -9.60
N ARG A 96 5.85 -3.77 -9.46
CA ARG A 96 5.59 -4.87 -10.39
C ARG A 96 4.19 -5.47 -10.25
N VAL A 97 3.49 -5.20 -9.15
CA VAL A 97 2.15 -5.71 -8.91
C VAL A 97 1.18 -4.99 -9.85
N ASN A 98 0.57 -5.75 -10.74
CA ASN A 98 -0.25 -5.20 -11.82
C ASN A 98 -1.67 -5.80 -11.83
N ARG A 99 -1.93 -6.82 -10.99
CA ARG A 99 -3.24 -7.50 -10.93
C ARG A 99 -3.64 -7.83 -9.51
N ALA A 100 -4.95 -7.83 -9.25
CA ALA A 100 -5.51 -8.24 -7.97
C ALA A 100 -5.21 -9.71 -7.63
N SER A 101 -5.06 -10.58 -8.64
CA SER A 101 -4.66 -11.98 -8.49
C SER A 101 -3.19 -12.17 -8.10
N GLU A 102 -2.43 -11.09 -7.86
CA GLU A 102 -1.06 -11.17 -7.34
C GLU A 102 -1.00 -10.73 -5.87
N LEU A 103 -2.12 -10.26 -5.32
CA LEU A 103 -2.19 -9.79 -3.95
C LEU A 103 -2.12 -10.96 -2.96
N THR A 104 -1.21 -10.80 -2.00
CA THR A 104 -1.20 -11.54 -0.74
C THR A 104 -1.49 -10.58 0.41
N PRO A 105 -1.88 -11.10 1.59
CA PRO A 105 -1.99 -10.29 2.81
C PRO A 105 -0.74 -9.44 3.10
N GLU A 106 0.44 -10.04 3.06
CA GLU A 106 1.70 -9.37 3.33
C GLU A 106 1.99 -8.27 2.32
N LEU A 107 1.71 -8.52 1.04
CA LEU A 107 1.89 -7.54 -0.02
C LEU A 107 0.93 -6.35 0.14
N THR A 108 -0.33 -6.63 0.47
CA THR A 108 -1.36 -5.60 0.74
C THR A 108 -0.94 -4.73 1.92
N VAL A 109 -0.50 -5.34 3.02
CA VAL A 109 -0.06 -4.58 4.20
C VAL A 109 1.25 -3.84 3.96
N GLN A 110 2.14 -4.32 3.09
CA GLN A 110 3.30 -3.55 2.63
C GLN A 110 2.88 -2.32 1.83
N MET A 111 1.90 -2.42 0.92
CA MET A 111 1.37 -1.25 0.20
C MET A 111 0.79 -0.21 1.17
N TYR A 112 -0.01 -0.65 2.15
CA TYR A 112 -0.49 0.21 3.24
C TYR A 112 0.68 0.84 4.02
N GLY A 113 1.66 0.03 4.42
CA GLY A 113 2.83 0.49 5.16
C GLY A 113 3.64 1.53 4.41
N PHE A 114 3.78 1.38 3.09
CA PHE A 114 4.44 2.35 2.22
C PHE A 114 3.65 3.65 2.11
N ALA A 115 2.33 3.57 1.88
CA ALA A 115 1.47 4.75 1.82
C ALA A 115 1.46 5.53 3.15
N ARG A 116 1.45 4.82 4.28
CA ARG A 116 1.54 5.44 5.61
C ARG A 116 2.90 6.08 5.85
N TYR A 117 3.97 5.42 5.44
CA TYR A 117 5.32 5.95 5.50
C TYR A 117 5.46 7.26 4.71
N MET A 118 5.02 7.27 3.45
CA MET A 118 5.02 8.46 2.58
C MET A 118 4.15 9.62 3.11
N GLN A 119 3.32 9.38 4.13
CA GLN A 119 2.45 10.38 4.74
C GLN A 119 2.66 10.46 6.27
N SER A 120 3.80 10.00 6.77
CA SER A 120 4.06 9.86 8.22
C SER A 120 4.51 11.14 8.91
N THR A 121 4.92 12.17 8.15
CA THR A 121 5.34 13.47 8.66
C THR A 121 4.73 14.59 7.81
N PRO A 122 4.61 15.83 8.33
CA PRO A 122 4.11 16.96 7.53
C PRO A 122 4.88 17.19 6.24
N ASP A 123 6.22 17.05 6.26
CA ASP A 123 7.07 17.15 5.08
C ASP A 123 6.75 16.04 4.05
N ARG A 124 6.63 14.79 4.51
CA ARG A 124 6.29 13.65 3.64
C ARG A 124 4.88 13.79 3.05
N ILE A 125 3.91 14.27 3.82
CA ILE A 125 2.56 14.58 3.31
C ILE A 125 2.63 15.62 2.19
N SER A 126 3.37 16.72 2.38
CA SER A 126 3.52 17.75 1.35
C SER A 126 4.15 17.20 0.07
N LYS A 127 5.20 16.37 0.20
CA LYS A 127 5.84 15.68 -0.93
C LYS A 127 4.87 14.71 -1.62
N PHE A 128 4.11 13.94 -0.86
CA PHE A 128 3.12 13.02 -1.39
C PHE A 128 2.00 13.73 -2.14
N SER A 129 1.48 14.86 -1.63
CA SER A 129 0.49 15.68 -2.34
C SER A 129 1.01 16.14 -3.71
N LYS A 130 2.26 16.62 -3.79
CA LYS A 130 2.88 17.01 -5.07
C LYS A 130 3.05 15.83 -6.03
N VAL A 131 3.36 14.64 -5.50
CA VAL A 131 3.38 13.41 -6.31
C VAL A 131 1.99 13.17 -6.90
N MET A 132 0.93 13.20 -6.08
CA MET A 132 -0.43 12.95 -6.56
C MET A 132 -0.91 13.98 -7.58
N GLU A 133 -0.56 15.26 -7.43
CA GLU A 133 -0.82 16.30 -8.45
C GLU A 133 -0.11 16.01 -9.77
N ARG A 134 1.14 15.53 -9.71
CA ARG A 134 1.89 15.10 -10.90
C ARG A 134 1.24 13.86 -11.54
N VAL A 135 0.74 12.93 -10.74
CA VAL A 135 0.05 11.72 -11.23
C VAL A 135 -1.25 12.11 -11.92
N ASP A 136 -2.02 13.06 -11.38
CA ASP A 136 -3.27 13.52 -11.97
C ASP A 136 -3.05 14.16 -13.37
N THR A 137 -1.97 14.93 -13.51
CA THR A 137 -1.61 15.58 -14.77
C THR A 137 -0.95 14.65 -15.79
N SER A 138 -0.03 13.78 -15.36
CA SER A 138 0.75 12.90 -16.25
C SER A 138 0.15 11.52 -16.47
N ARG A 139 -0.83 11.13 -15.65
CA ARG A 139 -1.40 9.77 -15.56
C ARG A 139 -0.36 8.67 -15.33
N ALA A 140 0.79 9.01 -14.74
CA ALA A 140 1.88 8.08 -14.49
C ALA A 140 2.45 8.24 -13.07
N ILE A 141 2.71 7.12 -12.41
CA ILE A 141 3.46 7.09 -11.15
C ILE A 141 4.95 7.34 -11.45
N PRO A 142 5.64 8.21 -10.70
CA PRO A 142 7.09 8.36 -10.82
C PRO A 142 7.80 7.02 -10.58
N VAL A 143 8.72 6.65 -11.46
CA VAL A 143 9.54 5.44 -11.29
C VAL A 143 10.30 5.46 -9.95
N PRO A 144 10.75 4.31 -9.40
CA PRO A 144 11.29 4.24 -8.05
C PRO A 144 12.40 5.27 -7.72
N LEU A 145 13.32 5.53 -8.66
CA LEU A 145 14.38 6.53 -8.48
C LEU A 145 13.84 7.97 -8.45
N GLU A 146 12.86 8.29 -9.30
CA GLU A 146 12.22 9.61 -9.25
C GLU A 146 11.43 9.79 -7.96
N MET A 147 10.72 8.74 -7.51
CA MET A 147 10.03 8.75 -6.23
C MET A 147 11.01 9.01 -5.08
N ALA A 148 12.12 8.29 -5.02
CA ALA A 148 13.17 8.50 -4.01
C ALA A 148 13.65 9.95 -3.98
N LYS A 149 13.96 10.53 -5.16
CA LYS A 149 14.38 11.94 -5.29
C LYS A 149 13.34 12.94 -4.81
N LEU A 150 12.06 12.71 -5.13
CA LEU A 150 10.95 13.56 -4.66
C LEU A 150 10.82 13.54 -3.12
N PHE A 151 11.20 12.42 -2.51
CA PHE A 151 11.24 12.27 -1.05
C PHE A 151 12.54 12.77 -0.40
N GLY A 152 13.54 13.14 -1.21
CA GLY A 152 14.82 13.71 -0.75
C GLY A 152 15.96 12.70 -0.61
N PHE A 153 15.83 11.53 -1.25
CA PHE A 153 16.86 10.48 -1.25
C PHE A 153 17.62 10.46 -2.58
N GLU A 154 18.91 10.16 -2.55
CA GLU A 154 19.74 10.09 -3.76
C GLU A 154 19.56 8.75 -4.49
N THR A 155 19.34 7.69 -3.72
CA THR A 155 19.18 6.33 -4.23
C THR A 155 17.87 5.69 -3.79
N VAL A 156 17.41 4.69 -4.55
CA VAL A 156 16.25 3.87 -4.16
C VAL A 156 16.54 3.10 -2.87
N GLN A 157 17.79 2.65 -2.69
CA GLN A 157 18.19 1.87 -1.51
C GLN A 157 18.08 2.69 -0.22
N GLU A 158 18.50 3.97 -0.23
CA GLU A 158 18.34 4.85 0.93
C GLU A 158 16.88 5.03 1.31
N PHE A 159 16.03 5.22 0.30
CA PHE A 159 14.59 5.38 0.50
C PHE A 159 13.93 4.10 1.04
N GLU A 160 14.29 2.95 0.49
CA GLU A 160 13.84 1.65 0.98
C GLU A 160 14.31 1.39 2.41
N ASN A 161 15.57 1.71 2.75
CA ASN A 161 16.10 1.54 4.10
C ASN A 161 15.35 2.41 5.12
N ASP A 162 15.12 3.69 4.81
CA ASP A 162 14.38 4.60 5.70
C ASP A 162 12.90 4.16 5.87
N TRP A 163 12.29 3.63 4.80
CA TRP A 163 10.97 3.01 4.88
C TRP A 163 10.98 1.76 5.77
N ILE A 164 11.95 0.86 5.59
CA ILE A 164 12.10 -0.37 6.39
C ILE A 164 12.30 -0.02 7.87
N ASP A 165 13.12 0.98 8.18
CA ASP A 165 13.34 1.45 9.55
C ASP A 165 12.06 2.00 10.17
N TYR A 166 11.28 2.75 9.39
CA TYR A 166 9.95 3.17 9.81
C TYR A 166 9.02 1.97 10.10
N LEU A 167 8.98 0.95 9.24
CA LEU A 167 8.17 -0.26 9.46
C LEU A 167 8.60 -1.01 10.74
N LYS A 168 9.91 -1.04 11.03
CA LYS A 168 10.48 -1.65 12.25
C LYS A 168 10.18 -0.85 13.52
N SER A 169 9.89 0.46 13.38
CA SER A 169 9.65 1.39 14.49
C SER A 169 8.24 1.30 15.08
N THR A 170 8.07 1.86 16.28
CA THR A 170 6.76 2.02 16.94
C THR A 170 5.90 3.12 16.32
N ALA A 171 6.46 3.94 15.42
CA ALA A 171 5.73 4.99 14.73
C ALA A 171 4.74 4.41 13.71
N PHE A 172 5.02 3.23 13.16
CA PHE A 172 4.10 2.47 12.29
C PHE A 172 2.93 1.91 13.11
N LYS A 173 1.68 2.26 12.78
CA LYS A 173 0.47 1.79 13.46
C LYS A 173 -0.61 1.43 12.45
#